data_AF-A0A3D0SPZ0-F1
#
_entry.id   AF-A0A3D0SPZ0-F1
#
_cell.length_a   1.000
_cell.length_b   1.000
_cell.length_c   1.000
_cell.angle_alpha   90.00
_cell.angle_beta   90.00
_cell.angle_gamma   90.00
#
_symmetry.space_group_name_H-M   'P 1'
#
loop_
_entity.id
_entity.type
_entity.pdbx_description
1 polymer ?
#
loop_
_entity_poly.entity_id
_entity_poly.type
_entity_poly.pdbx_seq_one_letter_code
_entity_poly.pdbx_strand_id
1 'polypeptide(L)'
;ALEEPLKIAFLGPEGTFTQAAALKHFGQSIHSIPLRAIDEVFREVEAGSADYGVVPVENSTEGVVNHTLDMFLQSPLCICGEVQMRINHHLITRAATLGEM
;
A
#
# COMPACT_ATOMS: atom_id res chain seq x y z
N ALA A 1 11.45 -26.24 7.57
CA ALA A 1 12.01 -24.88 7.66
C ALA A 1 10.87 -23.95 8.05
N LEU A 2 11.07 -23.01 8.98
CA LEU A 2 10.07 -21.96 9.19
C LEU A 2 10.17 -21.01 7.99
N GLU A 3 9.09 -20.84 7.24
CA GLU A 3 9.02 -19.80 6.22
C GLU A 3 9.12 -18.44 6.90
N GLU A 4 10.05 -17.60 6.45
CA GLU A 4 10.12 -16.21 6.91
C GLU A 4 8.86 -15.46 6.43
N PRO A 5 8.32 -14.53 7.25
CA PRO A 5 7.15 -13.76 6.84
C PRO A 5 7.48 -12.91 5.61
N LEU A 6 6.59 -12.89 4.62
CA LEU A 6 6.73 -12.05 3.42
C LEU A 6 6.87 -10.58 3.80
N LYS A 7 7.86 -9.91 3.22
CA LYS A 7 8.13 -8.48 3.35
C LYS A 7 7.39 -7.73 2.26
N ILE A 8 6.40 -6.93 2.66
CA ILE A 8 5.54 -6.21 1.73
C ILE A 8 5.76 -4.72 1.90
N ALA A 9 6.37 -4.10 0.89
CA ALA A 9 6.50 -2.65 0.79
C ALA A 9 5.20 -2.02 0.30
N PHE A 10 4.81 -0.88 0.85
CA PHE A 10 3.62 -0.16 0.39
C PHE A 10 3.74 1.35 0.57
N LEU A 11 2.93 2.11 -0.18
CA LEU A 11 2.78 3.54 0.00
C LEU A 11 2.10 3.84 1.35
N GLY A 12 2.91 4.24 2.33
CA GLY A 12 2.52 4.54 3.69
C GLY A 12 2.04 5.98 3.92
N PRO A 13 1.98 6.43 5.19
CA PRO A 13 2.41 5.73 6.41
C PRO A 13 1.48 4.56 6.80
N GLU A 14 1.71 3.97 7.97
CA GLU A 14 0.76 3.03 8.59
C GLU A 14 -0.63 3.70 8.79
N GLY A 15 -1.68 2.88 8.73
CA GLY A 15 -3.08 3.29 8.78
C GLY A 15 -3.67 3.71 7.44
N THR A 16 -2.89 3.70 6.35
CA THR A 16 -3.36 4.09 5.01
C THR A 16 -4.19 2.98 4.34
N PHE A 17 -4.96 3.38 3.32
CA PHE A 17 -5.70 2.42 2.49
C PHE A 17 -4.77 1.45 1.74
N THR A 18 -3.55 1.88 1.39
CA THR A 18 -2.55 1.00 0.76
C THR A 18 -2.08 -0.09 1.73
N GLN A 19 -1.86 0.23 3.01
CA GLN A 19 -1.57 -0.79 4.02
C GLN A 19 -2.74 -1.78 4.14
N ALA A 20 -3.97 -1.26 4.22
CA ALA A 20 -5.15 -2.12 4.29
C ALA A 20 -5.26 -3.03 3.06
N ALA A 21 -4.89 -2.54 1.87
CA ALA A 21 -4.86 -3.31 0.63
C ALA A 21 -3.79 -4.42 0.67
N ALA A 22 -2.59 -4.11 1.19
CA ALA A 22 -1.54 -5.10 1.40
C ALA A 22 -2.00 -6.22 2.36
N LEU A 23 -2.57 -5.84 3.50
CA LEU A 23 -3.10 -6.79 4.48
C LEU A 23 -4.28 -7.62 3.94
N LYS A 24 -5.13 -7.03 3.10
CA LYS A 24 -6.24 -7.72 2.44
C LYS A 24 -5.74 -8.78 1.45
N HIS A 25 -4.69 -8.48 0.70
CA HIS A 25 -4.16 -9.36 -0.35
C HIS A 25 -3.27 -10.49 0.23
N PHE A 26 -2.36 -10.15 1.14
CA PHE A 26 -1.36 -11.09 1.66
C PHE A 26 -1.67 -11.66 3.05
N GLY A 27 -2.70 -11.14 3.74
CA GLY A 27 -3.06 -11.55 5.09
C GLY A 27 -2.32 -10.78 6.19
N GLN A 28 -2.60 -11.13 7.45
CA GLN A 28 -2.11 -10.40 8.64
C GLN A 28 -0.70 -10.77 9.08
N SER A 29 -0.15 -11.87 8.56
CA SER A 29 1.16 -12.41 8.98
C SER A 29 2.34 -11.82 8.21
N ILE A 30 2.13 -10.74 7.45
CA ILE A 30 3.19 -10.10 6.65
C ILE A 30 4.08 -9.17 7.49
N HIS A 31 5.32 -9.03 7.08
CA HIS A 31 6.18 -7.95 7.53
C HIS A 31 5.90 -6.70 6.68
N SER A 32 5.23 -5.72 7.28
CA SER A 32 4.79 -4.47 6.64
C SER A 32 5.92 -3.44 6.59
N ILE A 33 6.28 -2.94 5.40
CA ILE A 33 7.31 -1.91 5.20
C ILE A 33 6.63 -0.63 4.64
N PRO A 34 6.24 0.33 5.48
CA PRO A 34 5.66 1.59 5.03
C PRO A 34 6.73 2.52 4.44
N LEU A 35 6.50 3.00 3.22
CA LEU A 35 7.39 3.94 2.52
C LEU A 35 6.66 5.23 2.20
N ARG A 36 7.39 6.34 2.05
CA ARG A 36 6.78 7.68 1.92
C ARG A 36 6.40 8.04 0.48
N ALA A 37 6.90 7.28 -0.50
CA ALA A 37 6.68 7.57 -1.91
C ALA A 37 6.63 6.28 -2.74
N ILE A 38 6.00 6.35 -3.92
CA ILE A 38 5.79 5.20 -4.80
C ILE A 38 7.12 4.71 -5.38
N ASP A 39 8.00 5.63 -5.80
CA ASP A 39 9.33 5.32 -6.31
C ASP A 39 10.18 4.52 -5.30
N GLU A 40 10.06 4.82 -4.01
CA GLU A 40 10.70 4.04 -2.95
C GLU A 40 10.18 2.60 -2.89
N VAL A 41 8.87 2.36 -3.11
CA VAL A 41 8.30 1.00 -3.14
C VAL A 41 8.93 0.18 -4.26
N PHE A 42 9.02 0.75 -5.47
CA PHE A 42 9.68 0.09 -6.60
C PHE A 42 11.14 -0.20 -6.29
N ARG A 43 11.88 0.79 -5.76
CA ARG A 43 13.30 0.62 -5.41
C ARG A 43 13.54 -0.49 -4.40
N GLU A 44 12.73 -0.60 -3.35
CA GLU A 44 12.90 -1.64 -2.33
C GLU A 44 12.63 -3.05 -2.88
N VAL A 45 11.68 -3.20 -3.80
CA VAL A 45 11.39 -4.49 -4.45
C VAL A 45 12.49 -4.83 -5.47
N GLU A 46 12.94 -3.87 -6.28
CA GLU A 46 14.05 -4.06 -7.22
C GLU A 46 15.36 -4.44 -6.52
N ALA A 47 15.62 -3.85 -5.35
CA ALA A 47 16.79 -4.16 -4.53
C ALA A 47 16.68 -5.52 -3.80
N GLY A 48 15.52 -6.18 -3.81
CA GLY A 48 15.25 -7.41 -3.08
C GLY A 48 15.12 -7.22 -1.56
N SER A 49 14.99 -5.99 -1.08
CA SER A 49 14.71 -5.66 0.32
C SER A 49 13.27 -6.01 0.73
N ALA A 50 12.34 -5.96 -0.23
CA ALA A 50 10.96 -6.41 -0.10
C ALA A 50 10.64 -7.48 -1.15
N ASP A 51 9.80 -8.44 -0.78
CA ASP A 51 9.37 -9.52 -1.67
C ASP A 51 8.34 -9.02 -2.70
N TYR A 52 7.44 -8.12 -2.26
CA TYR A 52 6.42 -7.50 -3.11
C TYR A 52 6.18 -6.04 -2.73
N GLY A 53 5.67 -5.27 -3.71
CA GLY A 53 5.25 -3.88 -3.54
C GLY A 53 3.74 -3.72 -3.79
N VAL A 54 3.07 -2.94 -2.94
CA VAL A 54 1.66 -2.56 -3.11
C VAL A 54 1.58 -1.06 -3.32
N VAL A 55 1.14 -0.66 -4.50
CA VAL A 55 1.03 0.73 -4.93
C VAL A 55 -0.37 1.01 -5.49
N PRO A 56 -0.93 2.22 -5.30
CA PRO A 56 -2.21 2.56 -5.89
C PRO A 56 -2.06 2.76 -7.39
N VAL A 57 -2.94 2.16 -8.20
CA VAL A 57 -2.93 2.33 -9.67
C VAL A 57 -4.09 3.19 -10.18
N GLU A 58 -5.24 3.14 -9.49
CA GLU A 58 -6.44 3.89 -9.84
C GLU A 58 -7.26 4.16 -8.57
N ASN A 59 -7.91 5.32 -8.52
CA ASN A 59 -8.90 5.65 -7.51
C ASN A 59 -10.18 6.20 -8.17
N SER A 60 -11.30 6.19 -7.44
CA SER A 60 -12.61 6.60 -7.99
C SER A 60 -12.83 8.11 -8.08
N THR A 61 -11.89 8.92 -7.58
CA THR A 61 -12.06 10.39 -7.45
C THR A 61 -11.24 11.12 -8.51
N GLU A 62 -9.93 10.87 -8.54
CA GLU A 62 -8.97 11.46 -9.46
C GLU A 62 -8.62 10.52 -10.63
N GLY A 63 -9.07 9.26 -10.60
CA GLY A 63 -8.81 8.28 -11.65
C GLY A 63 -7.45 7.62 -11.51
N VAL A 64 -6.75 7.45 -12.63
CA VAL A 64 -5.48 6.72 -12.71
C VAL A 64 -4.36 7.46 -11.97
N VAL A 65 -3.55 6.72 -11.22
CA VAL A 65 -2.36 7.23 -10.54
C VAL A 65 -1.18 7.18 -11.52
N ASN A 66 -1.01 8.26 -12.30
CA ASN A 66 0.02 8.35 -13.36
C ASN A 66 1.42 8.01 -12.85
N HIS A 67 1.77 8.44 -11.63
CA HIS A 67 3.11 8.19 -11.08
C HIS A 67 3.43 6.68 -10.97
N THR A 68 2.46 5.85 -10.62
CA THR A 68 2.63 4.39 -10.59
C THR A 68 2.86 3.83 -12.00
N LEU A 69 2.14 4.35 -13.01
CA LEU A 69 2.33 3.93 -14.40
C LEU A 69 3.70 4.36 -14.93
N ASP A 70 4.14 5.58 -14.63
CA ASP A 70 5.46 6.09 -15.00
C ASP A 70 6.57 5.22 -14.41
N MET A 71 6.40 4.74 -13.17
CA MET A 71 7.35 3.82 -12.54
C MET A 71 7.39 2.47 -13.26
N PHE A 72 6.25 1.90 -13.66
CA PHE A 72 6.24 0.65 -14.44
C PHE A 72 6.89 0.78 -15.82
N LEU A 73 6.89 1.98 -16.42
CA LEU A 73 7.61 2.22 -17.69
C LEU A 73 9.14 2.24 -17.52
N GLN A 74 9.63 2.55 -16.33
CA GLN A 74 11.06 2.72 -16.02
C GLN A 74 11.65 1.53 -15.26
N SER A 75 10.79 0.67 -14.72
CA SER A 75 11.15 -0.46 -13.88
C SER A 75 11.07 -1.80 -14.64
N PRO A 76 11.93 -2.79 -14.34
CA PRO A 76 11.77 -4.15 -14.84
C PRO A 76 10.69 -4.95 -14.08
N LEU A 77 10.07 -4.38 -13.05
CA LEU A 77 9.06 -5.07 -12.23
C LEU A 77 7.76 -5.32 -13.01
N CYS A 78 7.13 -6.46 -12.73
CA CYS A 78 5.87 -6.87 -13.34
C CYS A 78 4.74 -6.87 -12.31
N ILE A 79 3.53 -6.53 -12.74
CA ILE A 79 2.32 -6.67 -11.92
C ILE A 79 1.99 -8.16 -11.78
N CYS A 80 2.00 -8.66 -10.55
CA CYS A 80 1.69 -10.06 -10.23
C CYS A 80 0.31 -10.26 -9.62
N GLY A 81 -0.44 -9.19 -9.37
CA GLY A 81 -1.78 -9.25 -8.78
C GLY A 81 -2.41 -7.88 -8.64
N GLU A 82 -3.72 -7.86 -8.38
CA GLU A 82 -4.49 -6.65 -8.13
C GLU A 82 -5.38 -6.81 -6.89
N VAL A 83 -5.73 -5.69 -6.26
CA VAL A 83 -6.64 -5.68 -5.12
C VAL A 83 -7.54 -4.44 -5.19
N GLN A 84 -8.84 -4.68 -5.31
CA GLN A 84 -9.84 -3.63 -5.24
C GLN A 84 -10.35 -3.47 -3.80
N MET A 85 -10.39 -2.24 -3.29
CA MET A 85 -10.92 -1.91 -1.97
C MET A 85 -11.93 -0.77 -2.04
N ARG A 86 -13.07 -0.94 -1.38
CA ARG A 86 -14.01 0.15 -1.14
C ARG A 86 -13.45 1.07 -0.05
N ILE A 87 -13.28 2.34 -0.40
CA ILE A 87 -12.82 3.38 0.52
C ILE A 87 -14.00 3.85 1.38
N ASN A 88 -13.88 3.72 2.70
CA ASN A 88 -14.84 4.24 3.67
C ASN A 88 -14.13 5.27 4.55
N HIS A 89 -14.60 6.51 4.52
CA HIS A 89 -14.08 7.57 5.38
C HIS A 89 -14.76 7.50 6.75
N HIS A 90 -13.96 7.67 7.81
CA HIS A 90 -14.44 7.64 9.20
C HIS A 90 -14.18 8.99 9.85
N LEU A 91 -15.20 9.54 10.51
CA LEU A 91 -15.04 10.70 11.39
C LEU A 91 -14.56 10.20 12.76
N ILE A 92 -13.39 10.65 13.20
CA ILE A 92 -12.76 10.22 14.45
C ILE A 92 -12.44 11.47 15.28
N THR A 93 -12.77 11.43 16.57
CA THR A 93 -12.53 12.52 17.51
C THR A 93 -11.99 11.99 18.84
N ARG A 94 -11.38 12.88 19.63
CA ARG A 94 -11.05 12.63 21.04
C ARG A 94 -12.17 13.07 21.99
N ALA A 95 -13.17 13.81 21.49
CA ALA A 95 -14.33 14.23 22.26
C ALA A 95 -15.14 13.01 22.70
N ALA A 96 -15.69 13.04 23.92
CA ALA A 96 -16.49 11.93 24.43
C ALA A 96 -17.89 11.92 23.80
N THR A 97 -18.38 13.09 23.40
CA THR A 97 -19.68 13.26 22.74
C THR A 97 -19.58 14.14 21.51
N LEU A 98 -20.56 14.01 20.60
CA LEU A 98 -20.64 14.83 19.38
C LEU A 98 -20.82 16.33 19.68
N GLY A 99 -21.41 16.69 20.81
CA GLY A 99 -21.59 18.10 21.21
C GLY A 99 -20.31 18.78 21.74
N GLU A 100 -19.27 18.00 22.01
CA GLU A 100 -17.95 18.47 22.46
C GLU A 100 -16.92 18.52 21.31
N MET A 101 -17.31 18.07 20.10
CA MET A 101 -16.52 18.20 18.87
C MET A 101 -16.56 19.62 18.35
#